data_AF-A0AAV0GMW7-F1
#
_entry.id   AF-A0AAV0GMW7-F1
#
_cell.length_a   1.000
_cell.length_b   1.000
_cell.length_c   1.000
_cell.angle_alpha   90.00
_cell.angle_beta   90.00
_cell.angle_gamma   90.00
#
_symmetry.space_group_name_H-M   'P 1'
#
loop_
_entity.id
_entity.type
_entity.pdbx_description
1 polymer ?
#
loop_
_entity_poly.entity_id
_entity_poly.type
_entity_poly.pdbx_seq_one_letter_code
_entity_poly.pdbx_strand_id
1 'polypeptide(L)'
;MASKDNNDAERPLLSDATLQRRARSIQPINQKSDHSPIIEKKSDHNPQQQESNGNQNQWLDSLLGIQSLKFNLVFILLILYLGLGTLTFSLIMNQIDGKQTNPVLDALYFCVVTMTTVGYGDLVPRTFLAKLLASIYAFTGMAMVGIVLSKAADYLMEKQETVLAKAFHSRTGAHEIMKEVEAHKHEYKALFAAAIMIVLMVFGTIMLCSVEGMDVVDAIYCVCSTVTTLGYGDRSFSTWGGRLFAVVWILSSTICLAQLFLYVAEWYTDKRKRLLVEWVIARNVTSSDLEAADIDHDDVVSTSEFIVFTLKEMGRIDDGDIALAMERLKRVDVDRSGTLTKADLVTSSVAR
;
A
#
# COMPACT_ATOMS: atom_id res chain seq x y z
N MET A 1 -36.19 55.70 -12.77
CA MET A 1 -37.17 54.60 -12.67
C MET A 1 -36.89 53.66 -13.84
N ALA A 2 -35.94 52.76 -13.73
CA ALA A 2 -36.03 51.42 -13.13
C ALA A 2 -36.64 50.38 -14.09
N SER A 3 -35.79 49.48 -14.61
CA SER A 3 -35.99 48.01 -14.76
C SER A 3 -35.06 47.50 -15.88
N LYS A 4 -33.81 47.12 -15.55
CA LYS A 4 -33.31 45.77 -15.23
C LYS A 4 -33.08 44.89 -16.46
N ASP A 5 -31.78 44.73 -16.75
CA ASP A 5 -31.14 43.76 -17.64
C ASP A 5 -31.50 42.30 -17.32
N ASN A 6 -31.72 41.51 -18.37
CA ASN A 6 -31.46 40.06 -18.35
C ASN A 6 -31.01 39.64 -19.76
N ASN A 7 -29.69 39.49 -19.96
CA ASN A 7 -29.10 38.88 -21.14
C ASN A 7 -28.22 37.72 -20.65
N ASP A 8 -28.82 36.53 -20.60
CA ASP A 8 -28.11 35.27 -20.39
C ASP A 8 -27.39 34.89 -21.69
N ALA A 9 -26.08 34.69 -21.57
CA ALA A 9 -25.22 34.20 -22.64
C ALA A 9 -25.45 32.70 -22.86
N GLU A 10 -25.99 32.32 -24.02
CA GLU A 10 -26.05 30.95 -24.50
C GLU A 10 -24.63 30.38 -24.72
N ARG A 11 -24.32 29.25 -24.07
CA ARG A 11 -23.19 28.39 -24.42
C ARG A 11 -23.62 27.44 -25.55
N PRO A 12 -22.80 27.18 -26.57
CA PRO A 12 -23.18 26.29 -27.65
C PRO A 12 -23.12 24.82 -27.20
N LEU A 13 -24.22 24.11 -27.44
CA LEU A 13 -24.35 22.66 -27.35
C LEU A 13 -23.36 21.99 -28.31
N LEU A 14 -22.49 21.13 -27.77
CA LEU A 14 -21.60 20.28 -28.54
C LEU A 14 -22.41 19.29 -29.37
N SER A 15 -22.20 19.34 -30.68
CA SER A 15 -22.82 18.49 -31.70
C SER A 15 -22.41 17.01 -31.56
N ASP A 16 -23.41 16.12 -31.67
CA ASP A 16 -23.34 14.65 -31.74
C ASP A 16 -22.38 14.08 -32.81
N ALA A 17 -21.85 14.92 -33.71
CA ALA A 17 -20.97 14.47 -34.80
C ALA A 17 -19.56 14.06 -34.33
N THR A 18 -19.17 14.39 -33.09
CA THR A 18 -17.79 14.19 -32.60
C THR A 18 -17.56 12.82 -31.95
N LEU A 19 -18.62 12.15 -31.47
CA LEU A 19 -18.51 10.82 -30.85
C LEU A 19 -18.53 9.67 -31.87
N GLN A 20 -19.13 9.86 -33.06
CA GLN A 20 -19.20 8.83 -34.10
C GLN A 20 -17.88 8.58 -34.85
N ARG A 21 -16.89 9.47 -34.77
CA ARG A 21 -15.60 9.29 -35.47
C ARG A 21 -14.60 8.40 -34.73
N ARG A 22 -14.80 8.07 -33.45
CA ARG A 22 -13.86 7.22 -32.69
C ARG A 22 -14.23 5.73 -32.70
N ALA A 23 -15.37 5.36 -33.27
CA ALA A 23 -15.88 3.97 -33.33
C ALA A 23 -15.61 3.23 -34.66
N ARG A 24 -14.83 3.79 -35.60
CA ARG A 24 -14.60 3.20 -36.94
C ARG A 24 -13.22 2.53 -37.15
N SER A 25 -12.55 2.07 -36.11
CA SER A 25 -11.27 1.36 -36.26
C SER A 25 -11.21 0.03 -35.51
N ILE A 26 -12.15 -0.88 -35.77
CA ILE A 26 -11.98 -2.32 -35.51
C ILE A 26 -12.63 -3.08 -36.68
N GLN A 27 -11.82 -3.70 -37.54
CA GLN A 27 -12.29 -4.58 -38.62
C GLN A 27 -12.54 -6.00 -38.06
N PRO A 28 -13.54 -6.74 -38.57
CA PRO A 28 -13.72 -8.15 -38.23
C PRO A 28 -12.75 -9.04 -39.00
N ILE A 29 -12.04 -9.92 -38.29
CA ILE A 29 -11.23 -10.99 -38.89
C ILE A 29 -12.17 -12.09 -39.38
N ASN A 30 -12.02 -12.41 -40.66
CA ASN A 30 -12.81 -13.38 -41.43
C ASN A 30 -12.42 -14.82 -41.04
N GLN A 31 -13.37 -15.62 -40.55
CA GLN A 31 -13.19 -17.03 -40.22
C GLN A 31 -13.50 -17.89 -41.45
N LYS A 32 -12.48 -18.54 -42.01
CA LYS A 32 -12.63 -19.58 -43.04
C LYS A 32 -12.51 -20.95 -42.37
N SER A 33 -13.54 -21.74 -42.56
CA SER A 33 -13.69 -23.14 -42.14
C SER A 33 -12.56 -24.02 -42.68
N ASP A 34 -11.90 -24.76 -41.80
CA ASP A 34 -11.21 -26.01 -42.18
C ASP A 34 -11.56 -27.09 -41.16
N HIS A 35 -12.18 -28.15 -41.63
CA HIS A 35 -12.55 -29.32 -40.84
C HIS A 35 -11.32 -30.21 -40.67
N SER A 36 -10.98 -30.55 -39.42
CA SER A 36 -10.10 -31.68 -39.09
C SER A 36 -10.54 -32.28 -37.75
N PRO A 37 -10.57 -33.61 -37.60
CA PRO A 37 -11.21 -34.27 -36.47
C PRO A 37 -10.36 -34.12 -35.21
N ILE A 38 -10.94 -33.59 -34.14
CA ILE A 38 -10.32 -33.56 -32.82
C ILE A 38 -10.45 -34.96 -32.21
N ILE A 39 -9.31 -35.63 -32.07
CA ILE A 39 -9.15 -36.82 -31.26
C ILE A 39 -9.47 -36.46 -29.81
N GLU A 40 -10.48 -37.11 -29.27
CA GLU A 40 -10.93 -37.03 -27.88
C GLU A 40 -9.78 -37.47 -26.95
N LYS A 41 -9.10 -36.52 -26.32
CA LYS A 41 -8.07 -36.80 -25.31
C LYS A 41 -8.76 -36.86 -23.94
N LYS A 42 -9.05 -38.08 -23.51
CA LYS A 42 -9.51 -38.42 -22.15
C LYS A 42 -8.54 -37.79 -21.13
N SER A 43 -9.02 -36.77 -20.42
CA SER A 43 -8.30 -36.13 -19.31
C SER A 43 -8.53 -36.98 -18.07
N ASP A 44 -7.61 -37.90 -17.80
CA ASP A 44 -7.54 -38.56 -16.50
C ASP A 44 -7.28 -37.50 -15.41
N HIS A 45 -8.25 -37.33 -14.53
CA HIS A 45 -8.17 -36.50 -13.34
C HIS A 45 -7.09 -37.08 -12.41
N ASN A 46 -5.92 -36.44 -12.36
CA ASN A 46 -4.89 -36.77 -11.37
C ASN A 46 -5.15 -35.94 -10.09
N PRO A 47 -5.46 -36.53 -8.92
CA PRO A 47 -5.77 -35.80 -7.69
C PRO A 47 -4.61 -34.97 -7.11
N GLN A 48 -3.41 -35.06 -7.68
CA GLN A 48 -2.19 -34.48 -7.10
C GLN A 48 -1.97 -32.98 -7.40
N GLN A 49 -2.79 -32.33 -8.24
CA GLN A 49 -2.62 -30.90 -8.55
C GLN A 49 -3.27 -29.95 -7.53
N GLN A 50 -4.15 -30.43 -6.65
CA GLN A 50 -4.83 -29.59 -5.66
C GLN A 50 -4.08 -29.48 -4.32
N GLU A 51 -3.11 -30.37 -4.05
CA GLU A 51 -2.22 -30.28 -2.87
C GLU A 51 -1.03 -29.33 -3.06
N SER A 52 -0.63 -29.03 -4.30
CA SER A 52 0.56 -28.19 -4.56
C SER A 52 0.33 -26.70 -4.26
N ASN A 53 -0.90 -26.18 -4.46
CA ASN A 53 -1.20 -24.77 -4.20
C ASN A 53 -1.33 -24.44 -2.71
N GLY A 54 -1.68 -25.42 -1.86
CA GLY A 54 -1.73 -25.25 -0.40
C GLY A 54 -0.34 -25.17 0.24
N ASN A 55 0.61 -25.97 -0.25
CA ASN A 55 1.98 -25.97 0.25
C ASN A 55 2.80 -24.75 -0.23
N GLN A 56 2.50 -24.21 -1.42
CA GLN A 56 3.24 -23.07 -1.97
C GLN A 56 3.01 -21.78 -1.18
N ASN A 57 1.78 -21.58 -0.68
CA ASN A 57 1.47 -20.43 0.18
C ASN A 57 2.04 -20.61 1.59
N GLN A 58 2.09 -21.83 2.13
CA GLN A 58 2.64 -22.10 3.46
C GLN A 58 4.13 -21.78 3.63
N TRP A 59 4.97 -22.08 2.62
CA TRP A 59 6.39 -21.73 2.70
C TRP A 59 6.59 -20.23 2.45
N LEU A 60 5.79 -19.61 1.57
CA LEU A 60 5.79 -18.16 1.39
C LEU A 60 5.39 -17.46 2.69
N ASP A 61 4.36 -17.94 3.39
CA ASP A 61 3.92 -17.45 4.69
C ASP A 61 4.97 -17.69 5.80
N SER A 62 5.73 -18.79 5.69
CA SER A 62 6.86 -19.08 6.60
C SER A 62 8.08 -18.20 6.34
N LEU A 63 8.36 -17.87 5.07
CA LEU A 63 9.47 -17.01 4.65
C LEU A 63 9.11 -15.52 4.82
N LEU A 64 7.82 -15.18 4.70
CA LEU A 64 7.21 -13.87 4.94
C LEU A 64 6.55 -13.77 6.32
N GLY A 65 6.96 -14.61 7.29
CA GLY A 65 6.52 -14.56 8.69
C GLY A 65 6.79 -13.23 9.42
N ILE A 66 7.16 -12.19 8.67
CA ILE A 66 7.22 -10.76 9.00
C ILE A 66 5.97 -10.32 9.78
N GLN A 67 4.77 -10.81 9.43
CA GLN A 67 3.54 -10.44 10.16
C GLN A 67 3.56 -10.90 11.63
N SER A 68 4.21 -12.00 11.97
CA SER A 68 4.31 -12.51 13.35
C SER A 68 5.43 -11.89 14.19
N LEU A 69 6.33 -11.12 13.56
CA LEU A 69 7.45 -10.52 14.27
C LEU A 69 6.96 -9.45 15.25
N LYS A 70 7.32 -9.62 16.53
CA LYS A 70 7.07 -8.63 17.57
C LYS A 70 7.89 -7.36 17.28
N PHE A 71 7.32 -6.19 17.57
CA PHE A 71 7.98 -4.89 17.38
C PHE A 71 9.40 -4.87 17.99
N ASN A 72 9.57 -5.39 19.21
CA ASN A 72 10.87 -5.46 19.89
C ASN A 72 11.91 -6.26 19.10
N LEU A 73 11.51 -7.35 18.45
CA LEU A 73 12.42 -8.17 17.66
C LEU A 73 12.90 -7.43 16.41
N VAL A 74 11.99 -6.73 15.71
CA VAL A 74 12.36 -5.90 14.55
C VAL A 74 13.33 -4.79 14.93
N PHE A 75 13.13 -4.16 16.09
CA PHE A 75 14.06 -3.16 16.61
C PHE A 75 15.44 -3.76 16.96
N ILE A 76 15.49 -4.95 17.56
CA ILE A 76 16.75 -5.67 17.83
C ILE A 76 17.47 -6.02 16.52
N LEU A 77 16.72 -6.52 15.52
CA LEU A 77 17.28 -6.81 14.19
C LEU A 77 17.82 -5.55 13.53
N LEU A 78 17.17 -4.40 13.69
CA LEU A 78 17.63 -3.12 13.15
C LEU A 78 18.96 -2.70 13.78
N ILE A 79 19.05 -2.78 15.11
CA ILE A 79 20.29 -2.48 15.84
C ILE A 79 21.41 -3.43 15.43
N LEU A 80 21.13 -4.73 15.31
CA LEU A 80 22.12 -5.72 14.89
C LEU A 80 22.59 -5.46 13.45
N TYR A 81 21.67 -5.13 12.54
CA TYR A 81 21.96 -4.79 11.16
C TYR A 81 22.83 -3.53 11.03
N LEU A 82 22.49 -2.46 11.77
CA LEU A 82 23.29 -1.25 11.85
C LEU A 82 24.65 -1.51 12.48
N GLY A 83 24.72 -2.31 13.55
CA GLY A 83 25.96 -2.68 14.23
C GLY A 83 26.90 -3.47 13.32
N LEU A 84 26.38 -4.45 12.58
CA LEU A 84 27.15 -5.26 11.63
C LEU A 84 27.66 -4.41 10.45
N GLY A 85 26.80 -3.55 9.90
CA GLY A 85 27.18 -2.59 8.86
C GLY A 85 28.27 -1.65 9.35
N THR A 86 28.08 -1.04 10.53
CA THR A 86 29.04 -0.12 11.14
C THR A 86 30.38 -0.80 11.37
N LEU A 87 30.39 -2.03 11.88
CA LEU A 87 31.61 -2.80 12.06
C LEU A 87 32.32 -3.04 10.73
N THR A 88 31.58 -3.45 9.70
CA THR A 88 32.14 -3.74 8.37
C THR A 88 32.74 -2.49 7.74
N PHE A 89 31.97 -1.39 7.66
CA PHE A 89 32.43 -0.15 7.05
C PHE A 89 33.48 0.59 7.89
N SER A 90 33.51 0.41 9.22
CA SER A 90 34.58 0.94 10.06
C SER A 90 35.91 0.24 9.80
N LEU A 91 35.92 -1.07 9.48
CA LEU A 91 37.14 -1.81 9.15
C LEU A 91 37.70 -1.45 7.77
N ILE A 92 36.83 -1.06 6.83
CA ILE A 92 37.22 -0.64 5.48
C ILE A 92 37.17 0.88 5.29
N MET A 93 37.14 1.66 6.38
CA MET A 93 37.04 3.13 6.33
C MET A 93 38.19 3.78 5.57
N ASN A 94 39.36 3.14 5.57
CA ASN A 94 40.52 3.55 4.75
C ASN A 94 40.27 3.46 3.24
N GLN A 95 39.22 2.77 2.79
CA GLN A 95 38.80 2.65 1.39
C GLN A 95 37.60 3.57 1.04
N ILE A 96 37.19 4.42 1.97
CA ILE A 96 36.07 5.36 1.83
C ILE A 96 36.65 6.78 1.82
N ASP A 97 36.34 7.53 0.78
CA ASP A 97 36.78 8.91 0.65
C ASP A 97 35.73 9.90 1.12
N GLY A 98 36.18 11.03 1.68
CA GLY A 98 35.32 12.10 2.15
C GLY A 98 35.91 12.82 3.37
N LYS A 99 35.18 13.80 3.91
CA LYS A 99 35.56 14.43 5.18
C LYS A 99 35.28 13.45 6.31
N GLN A 100 36.32 12.92 6.93
CA GLN A 100 36.18 11.97 8.03
C GLN A 100 36.29 12.68 9.38
N THR A 101 35.55 12.20 10.38
CA THR A 101 35.60 12.67 11.77
C THR A 101 36.09 11.55 12.67
N ASN A 102 35.31 10.49 12.81
CA ASN A 102 35.63 9.31 13.61
C ASN A 102 35.21 8.07 12.82
N PRO A 103 36.09 7.05 12.66
CA PRO A 103 35.81 5.89 11.82
C PRO A 103 34.52 5.15 12.17
N VAL A 104 34.17 5.04 13.46
CA VAL A 104 32.96 4.32 13.89
C VAL A 104 31.71 5.16 13.62
N LEU A 105 31.74 6.45 13.98
CA LEU A 105 30.62 7.35 13.76
C LEU A 105 30.35 7.56 12.26
N ASP A 106 31.40 7.73 11.46
CA ASP A 106 31.31 7.91 10.02
C ASP A 106 30.77 6.66 9.34
N ALA A 107 31.17 5.46 9.80
CA ALA A 107 30.62 4.21 9.31
C ALA A 107 29.14 4.05 9.64
N LEU A 108 28.73 4.41 10.87
CA LEU A 108 27.33 4.38 11.28
C LEU A 108 26.49 5.40 10.50
N TYR A 109 27.01 6.61 10.31
CA TYR A 109 26.40 7.65 9.48
C TYR A 109 26.26 7.18 8.03
N PHE A 110 27.31 6.61 7.44
CA PHE A 110 27.28 6.02 6.10
C PHE A 110 26.23 4.92 5.97
N CYS A 111 26.14 4.03 6.97
CA CYS A 111 25.13 2.98 7.03
C CYS A 111 23.72 3.55 7.00
N VAL A 112 23.43 4.52 7.89
CA VAL A 112 22.12 5.19 7.96
C VAL A 112 21.79 5.87 6.64
N VAL A 113 22.68 6.71 6.11
CA VAL A 113 22.48 7.45 4.85
C VAL A 113 22.25 6.50 3.67
N THR A 114 22.93 5.36 3.64
CA THR A 114 22.80 4.35 2.59
C THR A 114 21.48 3.57 2.71
N MET A 115 21.15 3.06 3.90
CA MET A 115 19.94 2.24 4.08
C MET A 115 18.64 3.05 3.97
N THR A 116 18.70 4.35 4.31
CA THR A 116 17.57 5.29 4.18
C THR A 116 17.49 5.93 2.80
N THR A 117 18.34 5.51 1.87
CA THR A 117 18.41 5.98 0.48
C THR A 117 18.61 7.49 0.33
N VAL A 118 19.08 8.19 1.36
CA VAL A 118 19.42 9.62 1.27
C VAL A 118 20.64 9.79 0.37
N GLY A 119 21.71 9.04 0.61
CA GLY A 119 22.84 8.94 -0.31
C GLY A 119 23.57 10.24 -0.66
N TYR A 120 23.92 11.08 0.33
CA TYR A 120 24.64 12.36 0.08
C TYR A 120 25.88 12.27 -0.79
N GLY A 121 26.57 11.13 -0.81
CA GLY A 121 27.83 11.00 -1.55
C GLY A 121 28.98 11.83 -0.96
N ASP A 122 28.86 12.25 0.29
CA ASP A 122 29.93 12.90 1.06
C ASP A 122 30.96 11.89 1.60
N LEU A 123 30.54 10.63 1.78
CA LEU A 123 31.37 9.46 2.01
C LEU A 123 31.15 8.44 0.90
N VAL A 124 32.18 8.14 0.12
CA VAL A 124 32.05 7.31 -1.09
C VAL A 124 33.06 6.16 -1.11
N PRO A 125 32.61 4.90 -1.27
CA PRO A 125 33.52 3.75 -1.39
C PRO A 125 34.29 3.79 -2.71
N ARG A 126 35.61 3.65 -2.66
CA ARG A 126 36.46 3.72 -3.86
C ARG A 126 36.81 2.36 -4.45
N THR A 127 37.12 1.38 -3.62
CA THR A 127 37.57 0.06 -4.07
C THR A 127 36.43 -0.79 -4.60
N PHE A 128 36.77 -1.75 -5.46
CA PHE A 128 35.83 -2.75 -5.94
C PHE A 128 35.09 -3.46 -4.80
N LEU A 129 35.83 -3.89 -3.76
CA LEU A 129 35.25 -4.58 -2.61
C LEU A 129 34.32 -3.66 -1.81
N ALA A 130 34.72 -2.42 -1.52
CA ALA A 130 33.89 -1.49 -0.76
C ALA A 130 32.58 -1.14 -1.51
N LYS A 131 32.65 -0.97 -2.84
CA LYS A 131 31.48 -0.74 -3.69
C LYS A 131 30.55 -1.95 -3.70
N LEU A 132 31.08 -3.16 -3.83
CA LEU A 132 30.27 -4.39 -3.80
C LEU A 132 29.54 -4.55 -2.46
N LEU A 133 30.24 -4.34 -1.34
CA LEU A 133 29.66 -4.40 0.00
C LEU A 133 28.59 -3.32 0.20
N ALA A 134 28.85 -2.09 -0.22
CA ALA A 134 27.88 -0.99 -0.17
C ALA A 134 26.61 -1.31 -0.98
N SER A 135 26.75 -1.90 -2.18
CA SER A 135 25.60 -2.31 -2.99
C SER A 135 24.74 -3.38 -2.31
N ILE A 136 25.37 -4.44 -1.78
CA ILE A 136 24.65 -5.51 -1.05
C ILE A 136 23.97 -4.94 0.20
N TYR A 137 24.68 -4.06 0.90
CA TYR A 137 24.15 -3.36 2.06
C TYR A 137 22.92 -2.51 1.69
N ALA A 138 22.99 -1.72 0.62
CA ALA A 138 21.86 -0.88 0.18
C ALA A 138 20.58 -1.70 -0.08
N PHE A 139 20.67 -2.82 -0.80
CA PHE A 139 19.50 -3.67 -1.07
C PHE A 139 18.93 -4.32 0.19
N THR A 140 19.78 -4.88 1.05
CA THR A 140 19.34 -5.48 2.32
C THR A 140 18.78 -4.42 3.29
N GLY A 141 19.32 -3.21 3.24
CA GLY A 141 18.90 -2.08 4.06
C GLY A 141 17.51 -1.57 3.67
N MET A 142 17.23 -1.44 2.38
CA MET A 142 15.88 -1.10 1.90
C MET A 142 14.84 -2.13 2.35
N ALA A 143 15.14 -3.42 2.24
CA ALA A 143 14.25 -4.47 2.75
C ALA A 143 14.01 -4.34 4.26
N MET A 144 15.07 -4.04 5.02
CA MET A 144 14.99 -3.83 6.46
C MET A 144 14.14 -2.61 6.85
N VAL A 145 14.31 -1.48 6.14
CA VAL A 145 13.48 -0.28 6.33
C VAL A 145 12.00 -0.59 6.06
N GLY A 146 11.70 -1.38 5.01
CA GLY A 146 10.33 -1.82 4.72
C GLY A 146 9.69 -2.60 5.88
N ILE A 147 10.44 -3.53 6.49
CA ILE A 147 9.94 -4.32 7.64
C ILE A 147 9.69 -3.40 8.85
N VAL A 148 10.63 -2.50 9.15
CA VAL A 148 10.49 -1.52 10.23
C VAL A 148 9.28 -0.62 10.01
N LEU A 149 9.09 -0.14 8.77
CA LEU A 149 7.99 0.73 8.38
C LEU A 149 6.63 0.06 8.62
N SER A 150 6.45 -1.17 8.14
CA SER A 150 5.21 -1.93 8.33
C SER A 150 4.88 -2.10 9.82
N LYS A 151 5.87 -2.48 10.64
CA LYS A 151 5.65 -2.65 12.09
C LYS A 151 5.45 -1.35 12.85
N ALA A 152 6.10 -0.27 12.42
CA ALA A 152 5.89 1.04 13.01
C ALA A 152 4.49 1.57 12.69
N ALA A 153 3.97 1.32 11.48
CA ALA A 153 2.60 1.65 11.10
C ALA A 153 1.57 0.88 11.97
N ASP A 154 1.75 -0.43 12.12
CA ASP A 154 0.90 -1.28 12.98
C ASP A 154 0.89 -0.78 14.43
N TYR A 155 2.06 -0.50 15.00
CA TYR A 155 2.19 -0.03 16.39
C TYR A 155 1.54 1.34 16.61
N LEU A 156 1.73 2.27 15.67
CA LEU A 156 1.09 3.59 15.75
C LEU A 156 -0.43 3.47 15.66
N MET A 157 -0.96 2.57 14.82
CA MET A 157 -2.39 2.30 14.75
C MET A 157 -2.96 1.83 16.09
N GLU A 158 -2.35 0.82 16.70
CA GLU A 158 -2.81 0.25 17.97
C GLU A 158 -2.82 1.29 19.11
N LYS A 159 -1.82 2.18 19.13
CA LYS A 159 -1.73 3.24 20.13
C LYS A 159 -2.73 4.37 19.91
N GLN A 160 -2.95 4.77 18.67
CA GLN A 160 -3.95 5.80 18.34
C GLN A 160 -5.35 5.34 18.74
N GLU A 161 -5.71 4.08 18.47
CA GLU A 161 -7.00 3.51 18.88
C GLU A 161 -7.18 3.50 20.40
N THR A 162 -6.13 3.15 21.15
CA THR A 162 -6.20 3.10 22.61
C THR A 162 -6.28 4.49 23.26
N VAL A 163 -5.52 5.46 22.74
CA VAL A 163 -5.54 6.85 23.25
C VAL A 163 -6.89 7.51 22.94
N LEU A 164 -7.40 7.30 21.73
CA LEU A 164 -8.73 7.76 21.33
C LEU A 164 -9.81 7.10 22.20
N ALA A 165 -9.78 5.79 22.39
CA ALA A 165 -10.75 5.08 23.24
C ALA A 165 -10.74 5.60 24.68
N LYS A 166 -9.57 5.89 25.26
CA LYS A 166 -9.43 6.41 26.63
C LYS A 166 -9.88 7.87 26.78
N ALA A 167 -9.59 8.73 25.81
CA ALA A 167 -9.98 10.14 25.86
C ALA A 167 -11.50 10.32 25.81
N PHE A 168 -12.22 9.40 25.15
CA PHE A 168 -13.65 9.53 24.89
C PHE A 168 -14.55 8.69 25.80
N HIS A 169 -14.03 7.66 26.49
CA HIS A 169 -14.78 6.91 27.51
C HIS A 169 -15.29 7.78 28.69
N SER A 170 -14.76 9.00 28.85
CA SER A 170 -15.14 9.93 29.91
C SER A 170 -16.28 10.91 29.54
N ARG A 171 -16.85 10.87 28.31
CA ARG A 171 -17.91 11.82 27.90
C ARG A 171 -19.19 11.15 27.39
N THR A 172 -20.32 11.50 28.01
CA THR A 172 -21.68 11.27 27.50
C THR A 172 -21.83 11.95 26.13
N GLY A 173 -22.00 11.16 25.06
CA GLY A 173 -21.93 11.62 23.65
C GLY A 173 -20.84 10.93 22.80
N ALA A 174 -20.04 10.04 23.42
CA ALA A 174 -18.94 9.35 22.76
C ALA A 174 -19.31 8.54 21.51
N HIS A 175 -20.55 8.06 21.38
CA HIS A 175 -20.94 7.17 20.28
C HIS A 175 -21.05 7.89 18.91
N GLU A 176 -21.64 9.09 18.88
CA GLU A 176 -21.73 9.88 17.63
C GLU A 176 -20.36 10.37 17.19
N ILE A 177 -19.56 10.84 18.15
CA ILE A 177 -18.17 11.27 17.90
C ILE A 177 -17.32 10.09 17.44
N MET A 178 -17.50 8.87 17.99
CA MET A 178 -16.82 7.67 17.50
C MET A 178 -17.15 7.38 16.05
N LYS A 179 -18.41 7.52 15.64
CA LYS A 179 -18.81 7.26 14.25
C LYS A 179 -18.17 8.25 13.27
N GLU A 180 -18.06 9.52 13.68
CA GLU A 180 -17.39 10.56 12.90
C GLU A 180 -15.86 10.38 12.86
N VAL A 181 -15.24 10.06 14.00
CA VAL A 181 -13.79 9.80 14.05
C VAL A 181 -13.42 8.51 13.31
N GLU A 182 -14.22 7.46 13.37
CA GLU A 182 -14.02 6.24 12.59
C GLU A 182 -14.18 6.51 11.09
N ALA A 183 -15.10 7.41 10.71
CA ALA A 183 -15.28 7.82 9.31
C ALA A 183 -14.07 8.56 8.75
N HIS A 184 -13.43 9.42 9.55
CA HIS A 184 -12.28 10.25 9.17
C HIS A 184 -10.93 9.73 9.71
N LYS A 185 -10.88 8.50 10.21
CA LYS A 185 -9.70 7.90 10.86
C LYS A 185 -8.44 7.98 9.99
N HIS A 186 -8.57 7.68 8.71
CA HIS A 186 -7.46 7.71 7.75
C HIS A 186 -6.97 9.14 7.46
N GLU A 187 -7.86 10.14 7.52
CA GLU A 187 -7.50 11.55 7.35
C GLU A 187 -6.70 12.07 8.53
N TYR A 188 -7.16 11.79 9.76
CA TYR A 188 -6.44 12.18 10.97
C TYR A 188 -5.07 11.50 11.09
N LYS A 189 -4.92 10.26 10.61
CA LYS A 189 -3.61 9.57 10.54
C LYS A 189 -2.62 10.31 9.65
N ALA A 190 -3.02 10.64 8.43
CA ALA A 190 -2.18 11.38 7.49
C ALA A 190 -1.82 12.78 8.02
N LEU A 191 -2.79 13.49 8.60
CA LEU A 191 -2.57 14.81 9.19
C LEU A 191 -1.61 14.76 10.39
N PHE A 192 -1.76 13.76 11.27
CA PHE A 192 -0.88 13.58 12.43
C PHE A 192 0.56 13.27 12.00
N ALA A 193 0.76 12.39 11.02
CA ALA A 193 2.07 12.11 10.45
C ALA A 193 2.68 13.38 9.81
N ALA A 194 1.90 14.15 9.06
CA ALA A 194 2.36 15.41 8.48
C ALA A 194 2.79 16.43 9.55
N ALA A 195 2.05 16.52 10.66
CA ALA A 195 2.40 17.40 11.76
C ALA A 195 3.73 16.99 12.42
N ILE A 196 3.95 15.70 12.68
CA ILE A 196 5.23 15.20 13.20
C ILE A 196 6.37 15.49 12.23
N MET A 197 6.13 15.31 10.93
CA MET A 197 7.12 15.62 9.89
C MET A 197 7.56 17.09 9.94
N ILE A 198 6.60 18.03 10.06
CA ILE A 198 6.91 19.45 10.16
C ILE A 198 7.76 19.73 11.41
N VAL A 199 7.42 19.12 12.56
CA VAL A 199 8.21 19.28 13.80
C VAL A 199 9.64 18.75 13.61
N LEU A 200 9.81 17.58 13.00
CA LEU A 200 11.14 17.01 12.71
C LEU A 200 11.95 17.88 11.76
N MET A 201 11.31 18.51 10.78
CA MET A 201 11.97 19.43 9.85
C MET A 201 12.44 20.71 10.56
N VAL A 202 11.57 21.34 11.35
CA VAL A 202 11.94 22.55 12.12
C VAL A 202 13.07 22.24 13.11
N PHE A 203 12.98 21.11 13.82
CA PHE A 203 14.04 20.67 14.73
C PHE A 203 15.36 20.41 14.01
N GLY A 204 15.31 19.76 12.84
CA GLY A 204 16.46 19.58 11.97
C GLY A 204 17.11 20.92 11.61
N THR A 205 16.33 21.88 11.12
CA THR A 205 16.85 23.19 10.71
C THR A 205 17.55 23.91 11.86
N ILE A 206 16.95 23.91 13.06
CA ILE A 206 17.56 24.53 14.26
C ILE A 206 18.90 23.87 14.59
N MET A 207 18.96 22.53 14.53
CA MET A 207 20.19 21.78 14.80
C MET A 207 21.27 22.05 13.75
N LEU A 208 20.94 22.10 12.46
CA LEU A 208 21.91 22.40 11.40
C LEU A 208 22.47 23.83 11.54
N CYS A 209 21.62 24.81 11.86
CA CYS A 209 22.09 26.19 12.09
C CYS A 209 23.02 26.27 13.31
N SER A 210 22.68 25.58 14.40
CA SER A 210 23.41 25.69 15.67
C SER A 210 24.69 24.87 15.71
N VAL A 211 24.68 23.67 15.13
CA VAL A 211 25.78 22.68 15.23
C VAL A 211 26.71 22.74 14.02
N GLU A 212 26.16 22.86 12.80
CA GLU A 212 26.96 22.94 11.57
C GLU A 212 27.25 24.39 11.16
N GLY A 213 26.64 25.38 11.82
CA GLY A 213 26.82 26.81 11.51
C GLY A 213 26.29 27.20 10.14
N MET A 214 25.32 26.45 9.61
CA MET A 214 24.73 26.71 8.29
C MET A 214 23.84 27.95 8.31
N ASP A 215 23.79 28.65 7.17
CA ASP A 215 22.77 29.67 6.95
C ASP A 215 21.37 29.02 6.98
N VAL A 216 20.36 29.79 7.39
CA VAL A 216 18.99 29.29 7.56
C VAL A 216 18.44 28.72 6.26
N VAL A 217 18.74 29.35 5.11
CA VAL A 217 18.25 28.88 3.80
C VAL A 217 18.90 27.57 3.42
N ASP A 218 20.23 27.48 3.57
CA ASP A 218 20.99 26.24 3.31
C ASP A 218 20.55 25.10 4.23
N ALA A 219 20.26 25.41 5.49
CA ALA A 219 19.79 24.43 6.47
C ALA A 219 18.40 23.90 6.13
N ILE A 220 17.45 24.76 5.75
CA ILE A 220 16.11 24.34 5.29
C ILE A 220 16.24 23.48 4.02
N TYR A 221 17.04 23.93 3.05
CA TYR A 221 17.29 23.19 1.82
C TYR A 221 17.89 21.80 2.09
N CYS A 222 18.92 21.72 2.95
CA CYS A 222 19.53 20.47 3.37
C CYS A 222 18.49 19.56 4.03
N VAL A 223 17.71 20.07 4.99
CA VAL A 223 16.65 19.31 5.67
C VAL A 223 15.62 18.76 4.67
N CYS A 224 15.12 19.59 3.77
CA CYS A 224 14.17 19.17 2.73
C CYS A 224 14.76 18.05 1.87
N SER A 225 15.99 18.22 1.38
CA SER A 225 16.68 17.21 0.56
C SER A 225 16.95 15.90 1.31
N THR A 226 17.16 15.97 2.62
CA THR A 226 17.40 14.80 3.48
C THR A 226 16.12 14.02 3.69
N VAL A 227 15.08 14.73 4.15
CA VAL A 227 13.81 14.13 4.54
C VAL A 227 13.17 13.47 3.34
N THR A 228 13.20 14.13 2.17
CA THR A 228 12.69 13.61 0.90
C THR A 228 13.60 12.56 0.24
N THR A 229 14.68 12.16 0.91
CA THR A 229 15.68 11.20 0.41
C THR A 229 16.25 11.56 -0.96
N LEU A 230 16.35 12.86 -1.29
CA LEU A 230 17.02 13.35 -2.49
C LEU A 230 18.53 13.36 -2.32
N GLY A 231 19.00 13.90 -1.18
CA GLY A 231 20.40 13.92 -0.75
C GLY A 231 21.40 14.38 -1.82
N TYR A 232 21.26 15.60 -2.33
CA TYR A 232 22.15 16.15 -3.38
C TYR A 232 23.64 16.19 -3.00
N GLY A 233 23.96 16.24 -1.70
CA GLY A 233 25.34 16.13 -1.21
C GLY A 233 26.15 17.41 -1.21
N ASP A 234 25.62 18.51 -1.73
CA ASP A 234 26.25 19.83 -1.74
C ASP A 234 26.34 20.45 -0.33
N ARG A 235 25.37 20.13 0.53
CA ARG A 235 25.37 20.38 1.97
C ARG A 235 25.13 19.08 2.72
N SER A 236 25.98 18.79 3.70
CA SER A 236 25.86 17.57 4.53
C SER A 236 26.49 17.76 5.92
N PHE A 237 26.26 16.78 6.80
CA PHE A 237 26.76 16.77 8.16
C PHE A 237 28.26 16.50 8.21
N SER A 238 29.04 17.55 8.49
CA SER A 238 30.51 17.48 8.51
C SER A 238 31.08 17.47 9.92
N THR A 239 30.36 18.01 10.91
CA THR A 239 30.82 18.04 12.30
C THR A 239 30.56 16.70 13.00
N TRP A 240 31.35 16.43 14.04
CA TRP A 240 31.14 15.25 14.88
C TRP A 240 29.75 15.25 15.53
N GLY A 241 29.30 16.40 16.05
CA GLY A 241 27.98 16.54 16.67
C GLY A 241 26.84 16.40 15.66
N GLY A 242 26.99 16.97 14.47
CA GLY A 242 25.99 16.88 13.41
C GLY A 242 25.82 15.46 12.89
N ARG A 243 26.91 14.68 12.76
CA ARG A 243 26.82 13.26 12.37
C ARG A 243 26.10 12.40 13.41
N LEU A 244 26.39 12.61 14.69
CA LEU A 244 25.69 11.91 15.77
C LEU A 244 24.19 12.22 15.76
N PHE A 245 23.83 13.49 15.56
CA PHE A 245 22.45 13.91 15.39
C PHE A 245 21.81 13.27 14.15
N ALA A 246 22.50 13.31 13.01
CA ALA A 246 22.02 12.81 11.73
C ALA A 246 21.66 11.32 11.78
N VAL A 247 22.45 10.48 12.47
CA VAL A 247 22.16 9.05 12.60
C VAL A 247 20.74 8.79 13.13
N VAL A 248 20.33 9.50 14.18
CA VAL A 248 19.00 9.31 14.78
C VAL A 248 17.92 10.07 14.02
N TRP A 249 18.23 11.30 13.62
CA TRP A 249 17.27 12.19 12.98
C TRP A 249 16.92 11.76 11.55
N ILE A 250 17.88 11.28 10.76
CA ILE A 250 17.61 10.76 9.42
C ILE A 250 16.71 9.54 9.51
N LEU A 251 17.05 8.54 10.34
CA LEU A 251 16.21 7.33 10.50
C LEU A 251 14.76 7.69 10.89
N SER A 252 14.58 8.56 11.88
CA SER A 252 13.26 8.94 12.36
C SER A 252 12.46 9.74 11.33
N SER A 253 13.10 10.69 10.64
CA SER A 253 12.43 11.50 9.61
C SER A 253 12.08 10.71 8.35
N THR A 254 12.94 9.79 7.89
CA THR A 254 12.63 8.96 6.71
C THR A 254 11.52 7.94 6.99
N ILE A 255 11.49 7.35 8.19
CA ILE A 255 10.38 6.48 8.59
C ILE A 255 9.06 7.27 8.62
N CYS A 256 9.08 8.47 9.19
CA CYS A 256 7.88 9.30 9.29
C CYS A 256 7.40 9.80 7.91
N LEU A 257 8.31 10.12 6.97
CA LEU A 257 7.94 10.44 5.59
C LEU A 257 7.31 9.23 4.88
N ALA A 258 7.91 8.05 5.02
CA ALA A 258 7.38 6.85 4.41
C ALA A 258 5.97 6.50 4.96
N GLN A 259 5.74 6.70 6.25
CA GLN A 259 4.41 6.56 6.86
C GLN A 259 3.41 7.59 6.31
N LEU A 260 3.83 8.84 6.14
CA LEU A 260 2.99 9.88 5.54
C LEU A 260 2.50 9.45 4.14
N PHE A 261 3.39 8.92 3.29
CA PHE A 261 2.98 8.42 1.98
C PHE A 261 2.04 7.23 2.05
N LEU A 262 2.28 6.27 2.97
CA LEU A 262 1.38 5.15 3.18
C LEU A 262 -0.02 5.60 3.61
N TYR A 263 -0.13 6.51 4.58
CA TYR A 263 -1.42 7.01 5.03
C TYR A 263 -2.14 7.86 3.97
N VAL A 264 -1.40 8.64 3.18
CA VAL A 264 -2.00 9.36 2.03
C VAL A 264 -2.49 8.38 0.97
N ALA A 265 -1.76 7.30 0.71
CA ALA A 265 -2.17 6.25 -0.24
C ALA A 265 -3.39 5.48 0.27
N GLU A 266 -3.44 5.13 1.55
CA GLU A 266 -4.62 4.54 2.22
C GLU A 266 -5.83 5.47 2.08
N TRP A 267 -5.68 6.74 2.45
CA TRP A 267 -6.75 7.73 2.34
C TRP A 267 -7.28 7.86 0.92
N TYR A 268 -6.39 7.98 -0.07
CA TYR A 268 -6.78 8.07 -1.48
C TYR A 268 -7.52 6.80 -1.95
N THR A 269 -7.03 5.63 -1.55
CA THR A 269 -7.62 4.33 -1.91
C THR A 269 -9.00 4.17 -1.27
N ASP A 270 -9.15 4.52 0.00
CA ASP A 270 -10.42 4.40 0.71
C ASP A 270 -11.46 5.39 0.19
N LYS A 271 -11.04 6.62 -0.13
CA LYS A 271 -11.92 7.60 -0.78
C LYS A 271 -12.41 7.09 -2.13
N ARG A 272 -11.52 6.53 -2.97
CA ARG A 272 -11.90 5.93 -4.25
C ARG A 272 -12.87 4.75 -4.08
N LYS A 273 -12.64 3.88 -3.12
CA LYS A 273 -13.54 2.74 -2.81
C LYS A 273 -14.93 3.22 -2.42
N ARG A 274 -15.03 4.25 -1.56
CA ARG A 274 -16.32 4.83 -1.14
C ARG A 274 -17.07 5.46 -2.31
N LEU A 275 -16.38 6.26 -3.14
CA LEU A 275 -16.98 6.89 -4.31
C LEU A 275 -17.47 5.86 -5.35
N LEU A 276 -16.75 4.75 -5.52
CA LEU A 276 -17.19 3.66 -6.39
C LEU A 276 -18.47 3.01 -5.85
N VAL A 277 -18.52 2.71 -4.56
CA VAL A 277 -19.73 2.14 -3.91
C VAL A 277 -20.92 3.09 -4.05
N GLU A 278 -20.74 4.38 -3.76
CA GLU A 278 -21.80 5.37 -3.91
C GLU A 278 -22.26 5.49 -5.37
N TRP A 279 -21.32 5.47 -6.33
CA TRP A 279 -21.65 5.51 -7.75
C TRP A 279 -22.42 4.27 -8.22
N VAL A 280 -22.02 3.07 -7.78
CA VAL A 280 -22.72 1.81 -8.11
C VAL A 280 -24.15 1.84 -7.58
N ILE A 281 -24.37 2.34 -6.37
CA ILE A 281 -25.71 2.42 -5.76
C ILE A 281 -26.57 3.51 -6.41
N ALA A 282 -25.97 4.64 -6.79
CA ALA A 282 -26.72 5.79 -7.30
C ALA A 282 -27.00 5.74 -8.81
N ARG A 283 -26.28 4.91 -9.59
CA ARG A 283 -26.53 4.83 -11.04
C ARG A 283 -27.83 4.07 -11.33
N ASN A 284 -28.44 4.41 -12.45
CA ASN A 284 -29.59 3.65 -12.96
C ASN A 284 -29.14 2.31 -13.53
N VAL A 285 -29.92 1.27 -13.26
CA VAL A 285 -29.74 -0.08 -13.82
C VAL A 285 -30.04 -0.06 -15.31
N THR A 286 -29.15 -0.64 -16.12
CA THR A 286 -29.32 -0.78 -17.58
C THR A 286 -29.75 -2.20 -17.96
N SER A 287 -30.21 -2.41 -19.19
CA SER A 287 -30.56 -3.75 -19.69
C SER A 287 -29.37 -4.70 -19.70
N SER A 288 -28.18 -4.19 -20.04
CA SER A 288 -26.94 -4.97 -19.98
C SER A 288 -26.58 -5.38 -18.54
N ASP A 289 -26.96 -4.58 -17.54
CA ASP A 289 -26.72 -4.91 -16.13
C ASP A 289 -27.68 -6.02 -15.66
N LEU A 290 -28.91 -6.04 -16.16
CA LEU A 290 -29.87 -7.12 -15.90
C LEU A 290 -29.39 -8.43 -16.51
N GLU A 291 -28.96 -8.42 -17.77
CA GLU A 291 -28.37 -9.60 -18.43
C GLU A 291 -27.11 -10.12 -17.71
N ALA A 292 -26.30 -9.23 -17.14
CA ALA A 292 -25.11 -9.60 -16.38
C ALA A 292 -25.42 -10.06 -14.95
N ALA A 293 -26.56 -9.65 -14.39
CA ALA A 293 -27.00 -10.05 -13.06
C ALA A 293 -27.72 -11.40 -13.06
N ASP A 294 -28.31 -11.81 -14.19
CA ASP A 294 -28.97 -13.09 -14.39
C ASP A 294 -27.94 -14.24 -14.42
N ILE A 295 -27.81 -14.95 -13.28
CA ILE A 295 -26.79 -15.99 -13.09
C ILE A 295 -27.30 -17.34 -13.57
N ASP A 296 -28.59 -17.61 -13.42
CA ASP A 296 -29.20 -18.89 -13.80
C ASP A 296 -29.81 -18.90 -15.22
N HIS A 297 -29.79 -17.76 -15.90
CA HIS A 297 -30.22 -17.56 -17.29
C HIS A 297 -31.71 -17.85 -17.49
N ASP A 298 -32.55 -17.44 -16.54
CA ASP A 298 -34.01 -17.58 -16.60
C ASP A 298 -34.75 -16.33 -17.13
N ASP A 299 -34.01 -15.32 -17.60
CA ASP A 299 -34.50 -14.01 -18.05
C ASP A 299 -35.17 -13.17 -16.94
N VAL A 300 -35.03 -13.55 -15.66
CA VAL A 300 -35.62 -12.87 -14.50
C VAL A 300 -34.61 -12.68 -13.37
N VAL A 301 -34.17 -11.44 -13.15
CA VAL A 301 -33.24 -11.16 -12.04
C VAL A 301 -33.95 -11.18 -10.68
N SER A 302 -33.61 -12.17 -9.86
CA SER A 302 -34.06 -12.29 -8.47
C SER A 302 -33.38 -11.26 -7.54
N THR A 303 -33.94 -11.06 -6.33
CA THR A 303 -33.33 -10.15 -5.33
C THR A 303 -31.92 -10.61 -4.94
N SER A 304 -31.68 -11.92 -4.83
CA SER A 304 -30.38 -12.50 -4.54
C SER A 304 -29.36 -12.21 -5.64
N GLU A 305 -29.75 -12.39 -6.89
CA GLU A 305 -28.90 -12.13 -8.06
C GLU A 305 -28.55 -10.66 -8.19
N PHE A 306 -29.53 -9.77 -7.99
CA PHE A 306 -29.27 -8.34 -7.98
C PHE A 306 -28.29 -7.93 -6.87
N ILE A 307 -28.39 -8.52 -5.68
CA ILE A 307 -27.45 -8.28 -4.58
C ILE A 307 -26.05 -8.81 -4.94
N VAL A 308 -25.94 -10.02 -5.50
CA VAL A 308 -24.65 -10.60 -5.94
C VAL A 308 -24.01 -9.75 -7.02
N PHE A 309 -24.79 -9.33 -8.03
CA PHE A 309 -24.34 -8.40 -9.06
C PHE A 309 -23.85 -7.08 -8.47
N THR A 310 -24.62 -6.48 -7.56
CA THR A 310 -24.23 -5.21 -6.91
C THR A 310 -22.94 -5.38 -6.09
N LEU A 311 -22.78 -6.50 -5.36
CA LEU A 311 -21.56 -6.82 -4.62
C LEU A 311 -20.35 -7.02 -5.55
N LYS A 312 -20.56 -7.65 -6.70
CA LYS A 312 -19.55 -7.84 -7.75
C LYS A 312 -19.10 -6.50 -8.35
N GLU A 313 -20.05 -5.63 -8.72
CA GLU A 313 -19.77 -4.28 -9.24
C GLU A 313 -19.04 -3.40 -8.20
N MET A 314 -19.36 -3.56 -6.91
CA MET A 314 -18.62 -2.90 -5.82
C MET A 314 -17.21 -3.48 -5.60
N GLY A 315 -16.81 -4.54 -6.31
CA GLY A 315 -15.54 -5.22 -6.16
C GLY A 315 -15.38 -5.94 -4.81
N ARG A 316 -16.51 -6.37 -4.20
CA ARG A 316 -16.52 -7.07 -2.91
C ARG A 316 -16.37 -8.58 -3.06
N ILE A 317 -16.81 -9.12 -4.19
CA ILE A 317 -16.74 -10.52 -4.57
C ILE A 317 -16.31 -10.61 -6.04
N ASP A 318 -15.60 -11.67 -6.40
CA ASP A 318 -15.27 -11.98 -7.80
C ASP A 318 -15.97 -13.24 -8.32
N ASP A 319 -15.79 -13.55 -9.61
CA ASP A 319 -16.39 -14.73 -10.24
C ASP A 319 -15.90 -16.05 -9.65
N GLY A 320 -14.69 -16.07 -9.08
CA GLY A 320 -14.12 -17.23 -8.39
C GLY A 320 -14.82 -17.47 -7.05
N ASP A 321 -15.09 -16.42 -6.28
CA ASP A 321 -15.85 -16.49 -5.03
C ASP A 321 -17.25 -17.06 -5.25
N ILE A 322 -17.92 -16.58 -6.30
CA ILE A 322 -19.27 -17.04 -6.70
C ILE A 322 -19.20 -18.51 -7.13
N ALA A 323 -18.22 -18.89 -7.97
CA ALA A 323 -18.06 -20.28 -8.42
C ALA A 323 -17.81 -21.25 -7.26
N LEU A 324 -17.00 -20.85 -6.27
CA LEU A 324 -16.72 -21.66 -5.08
C LEU A 324 -17.98 -21.84 -4.22
N ALA A 325 -18.77 -20.77 -4.03
CA ALA A 325 -20.04 -20.85 -3.32
C ALA A 325 -21.04 -21.77 -4.04
N MET A 326 -21.12 -21.68 -5.37
CA MET A 326 -21.96 -22.54 -6.20
C MET A 326 -21.51 -23.99 -6.20
N GLU A 327 -20.21 -24.28 -6.18
CA GLU A 327 -19.70 -25.65 -6.05
C GLU A 327 -20.08 -26.24 -4.68
N ARG A 328 -19.97 -25.44 -3.62
CA ARG A 328 -20.42 -25.86 -2.29
C ARG A 328 -21.91 -26.14 -2.28
N LEU A 329 -22.72 -25.30 -2.92
CA LEU A 329 -24.16 -25.51 -3.07
C LEU A 329 -24.44 -26.86 -3.75
N LYS A 330 -23.81 -27.12 -4.91
CA LYS A 330 -23.95 -28.39 -5.66
C LYS A 330 -23.61 -29.65 -4.86
N ARG A 331 -22.75 -29.56 -3.84
CA ARG A 331 -22.42 -30.70 -2.98
C ARG A 331 -23.49 -30.97 -1.91
N VAL A 332 -24.22 -29.94 -1.49
CA VAL A 332 -25.22 -30.03 -0.43
C VAL A 332 -26.61 -30.25 -1.03
N ASP A 333 -26.87 -29.66 -2.20
CA ASP A 333 -28.06 -29.83 -3.01
C ASP A 333 -28.07 -31.22 -3.68
N VAL A 334 -28.61 -32.20 -2.97
CA VAL A 334 -28.63 -33.60 -3.42
C VAL A 334 -29.66 -33.81 -4.52
N ASP A 335 -30.80 -33.12 -4.43
CA ASP A 335 -31.88 -33.21 -5.41
C ASP A 335 -31.63 -32.35 -6.67
N ARG A 336 -30.58 -31.51 -6.65
CA ARG A 336 -30.19 -30.59 -7.73
C ARG A 336 -31.31 -29.62 -8.08
N SER A 337 -32.14 -29.26 -7.10
CA SER A 337 -33.24 -28.32 -7.28
C SER A 337 -32.76 -26.88 -7.45
N GLY A 338 -31.49 -26.58 -7.17
CA GLY A 338 -30.96 -25.23 -7.10
C GLY A 338 -31.33 -24.52 -5.78
N THR A 339 -32.04 -25.20 -4.89
CA THR A 339 -32.47 -24.66 -3.58
C THR A 339 -32.08 -25.63 -2.46
N LEU A 340 -31.86 -25.12 -1.26
CA LEU A 340 -31.56 -25.98 -0.11
C LEU A 340 -32.79 -26.14 0.78
N THR A 341 -33.23 -27.39 0.93
CA THR A 341 -34.29 -27.76 1.88
C THR A 341 -33.71 -28.54 3.06
N LYS A 342 -34.53 -28.75 4.11
CA LYS A 342 -34.12 -29.58 5.25
C LYS A 342 -33.84 -31.04 4.84
N ALA A 343 -34.46 -31.52 3.76
CA ALA A 343 -34.26 -32.89 3.27
C ALA A 343 -32.85 -33.10 2.69
N ASP A 344 -32.30 -32.08 2.01
CA ASP A 344 -30.95 -32.09 1.44
C ASP A 344 -29.88 -32.22 2.52
N LEU A 345 -30.09 -31.57 3.66
CA LEU A 345 -29.17 -31.63 4.81
C LEU A 345 -29.15 -33.00 5.47
N VAL A 346 -30.31 -33.66 5.58
CA VAL A 346 -30.39 -35.02 6.13
C VAL A 346 -29.71 -36.01 5.19
N THR A 347 -29.99 -35.91 3.89
CA THR A 347 -29.47 -36.85 2.88
C THR A 347 -27.96 -36.68 2.65
N SER A 348 -27.46 -35.44 2.61
CA SER A 348 -26.02 -35.16 2.50
C SER A 348 -25.23 -35.54 3.77
N SER A 349 -25.85 -35.52 4.95
CA SER A 349 -25.22 -35.98 6.20
C SER A 349 -25.06 -37.51 6.29
N VAL A 350 -25.93 -38.26 5.63
CA VAL A 350 -25.91 -39.73 5.56
C VAL A 350 -24.93 -40.23 4.49
N ALA A 351 -24.61 -39.40 3.50
CA ALA A 351 -23.70 -39.71 2.40
C ALA A 351 -22.20 -39.41 2.69
N ARG A 352 -21.85 -38.98 3.91
CA ARG A 352 -20.47 -38.68 4.34
C ARG A 352 -19.76 -39.87 4.97
#